data_AF-A0A496U4D5-F1
#
_entry.id   AF-A0A496U4D5-F1
#
_cell.length_a   1.000
_cell.length_b   1.000
_cell.length_c   1.000
_cell.angle_alpha   90.00
_cell.angle_beta   90.00
_cell.angle_gamma   90.00
#
_symmetry.space_group_name_H-M   'P 1'
#
loop_
_entity.id
_entity.type
_entity.pdbx_description
1 polymer ?
#
loop_
_entity_poly.entity_id
_entity_poly.type
_entity_poly.pdbx_seq_one_letter_code
_entity_poly.pdbx_strand_id
1 'polypeptide(L)'
;MKKLSEKKKVKILEICGGAGFWGSRGEGIKINEIESWRGVIIEEGLDGPIILNDFKVYRVRITEYGVPIDYEGNVGRWRIYYVRCTRDEINNLQSHILKGWYAHFWKGDKIIVVYCDKLFEIKRYDKSTWHEAVEHGEAQGIPENELDFPTD
;
A
#
# COMPACT_ATOMS: atom_id res chain seq x y z
N MET A 1 -30.25 -29.91 4.54
CA MET A 1 -28.85 -30.36 4.56
C MET A 1 -28.20 -30.03 3.22
N LYS A 2 -27.31 -29.02 3.16
CA LYS A 2 -26.52 -28.69 1.97
C LYS A 2 -25.37 -29.71 1.84
N LYS A 3 -25.29 -30.42 0.72
CA LYS A 3 -24.04 -31.06 0.28
C LYS A 3 -23.47 -30.23 -0.87
N LEU A 4 -22.26 -29.72 -0.65
CA LEU A 4 -21.38 -29.15 -1.66
C LEU A 4 -21.02 -30.21 -2.71
N SER A 5 -20.99 -29.80 -3.98
CA SER A 5 -20.07 -30.35 -4.98
C SER A 5 -20.25 -29.60 -6.30
N GLU A 6 -19.26 -28.79 -6.70
CA GLU A 6 -18.66 -28.81 -8.04
C GLU A 6 -17.67 -27.64 -8.17
N LYS A 7 -16.38 -27.93 -7.92
CA LYS A 7 -15.30 -27.04 -8.33
C LYS A 7 -15.11 -27.21 -9.85
N LYS A 8 -15.41 -26.15 -10.62
CA LYS A 8 -15.04 -26.08 -12.04
C LYS A 8 -13.51 -26.14 -12.16
N LYS A 9 -12.99 -27.21 -12.78
CA LYS A 9 -11.60 -27.32 -13.23
C LYS A 9 -11.39 -26.39 -14.42
N VAL A 10 -10.54 -25.38 -14.28
CA VAL A 10 -10.04 -24.60 -15.42
C VAL A 10 -8.91 -25.39 -16.07
N LYS A 11 -9.09 -25.74 -17.33
CA LYS A 11 -8.14 -26.47 -18.17
C LYS A 11 -7.20 -25.42 -18.79
N ILE A 12 -5.94 -25.40 -18.40
CA ILE A 12 -4.92 -24.56 -19.02
C ILE A 12 -4.33 -25.38 -20.19
N LEU A 13 -4.48 -24.88 -21.41
CA LEU A 13 -3.73 -25.36 -22.57
C LEU A 13 -2.29 -24.87 -22.45
N GLU A 14 -1.33 -25.79 -22.38
CA GLU A 14 0.06 -25.52 -22.69
C GLU A 14 0.26 -25.52 -24.20
N ILE A 15 0.97 -24.52 -24.71
CA ILE A 15 1.53 -24.53 -26.06
C ILE A 15 3.05 -24.27 -25.90
N CYS A 16 3.82 -25.21 -26.46
CA CYS A 16 5.28 -25.34 -26.58
C CYS A 16 6.04 -24.01 -26.83
N GLY A 17 7.33 -23.84 -26.53
CA GLY A 17 8.42 -24.72 -26.13
C GLY A 17 9.76 -23.98 -26.33
N GLY A 18 10.78 -24.27 -25.52
CA GLY A 18 12.12 -23.69 -25.69
C GLY A 18 13.05 -24.09 -24.55
N ALA A 19 13.99 -24.98 -24.84
CA ALA A 19 14.93 -25.58 -23.89
C ALA A 19 16.00 -24.58 -23.40
N GLY A 20 16.38 -24.69 -22.12
CA GLY A 20 17.68 -24.22 -21.65
C GLY A 20 17.74 -23.67 -20.22
N PHE A 21 18.55 -24.35 -19.41
CA PHE A 21 19.27 -23.86 -18.22
C PHE A 21 18.61 -23.98 -16.84
N TRP A 22 19.19 -24.88 -16.04
CA TRP A 22 18.89 -25.13 -14.64
C TRP A 22 19.42 -23.99 -13.77
N GLY A 23 18.53 -23.35 -13.03
CA GLY A 23 18.86 -22.48 -11.92
C GLY A 23 17.65 -22.40 -11.02
N SER A 24 17.76 -22.94 -9.81
CA SER A 24 16.74 -22.94 -8.77
C SER A 24 16.29 -21.50 -8.49
N ARG A 25 15.22 -21.05 -9.14
CA ARG A 25 14.52 -19.82 -8.81
C ARG A 25 13.38 -20.19 -7.88
N GLY A 26 13.40 -19.59 -6.69
CA GLY A 26 12.36 -19.75 -5.69
C GLY A 26 10.97 -19.63 -6.32
N GLU A 27 10.04 -20.42 -5.81
CA GLU A 27 8.63 -20.36 -6.17
C GLU A 27 8.16 -18.91 -6.00
N GLY A 28 8.09 -18.19 -7.12
CA GLY A 28 7.46 -16.89 -7.16
C GLY A 28 6.01 -17.10 -6.77
N ILE A 29 5.64 -16.61 -5.58
CA ILE A 29 4.25 -16.57 -5.15
C ILE A 29 3.52 -15.74 -6.20
N LYS A 30 2.75 -16.42 -7.08
CA LYS A 30 1.81 -15.75 -7.98
C LYS A 30 0.72 -15.16 -7.09
N ILE A 31 0.94 -13.95 -6.60
CA ILE A 31 -0.12 -13.18 -5.95
C ILE A 31 -1.24 -13.05 -6.97
N ASN A 32 -2.40 -13.66 -6.67
CA ASN A 32 -3.60 -13.33 -7.42
C ASN A 32 -3.81 -11.82 -7.22
N GLU A 33 -3.91 -11.04 -8.31
CA GLU A 33 -4.06 -9.57 -8.20
C GLU A 33 -5.26 -9.15 -7.34
N ILE A 34 -6.25 -10.06 -7.21
CA ILE A 34 -7.45 -9.95 -6.37
C ILE A 34 -7.13 -9.95 -4.85
N GLU A 35 -5.99 -10.53 -4.44
CA GLU A 35 -5.60 -10.71 -3.03
C GLU A 35 -4.60 -9.67 -2.52
N SER A 36 -4.03 -8.85 -3.41
CA SER A 36 -3.02 -7.85 -3.07
C SER A 36 -3.64 -6.56 -2.50
N TRP A 37 -2.97 -5.96 -1.52
CA TRP A 37 -3.32 -4.64 -1.02
C TRP A 37 -3.04 -3.59 -2.09
N ARG A 38 -3.94 -2.62 -2.24
CA ARG A 38 -3.64 -1.37 -2.96
C ARG A 38 -3.15 -0.36 -1.94
N GLY A 39 -2.26 0.54 -2.31
CA GLY A 39 -1.83 1.60 -1.42
C GLY A 39 -1.42 2.86 -2.13
N VAL A 40 -1.30 3.92 -1.34
CA VAL A 40 -0.69 5.19 -1.72
C VAL A 40 0.49 5.44 -0.79
N ILE A 41 1.64 5.74 -1.39
CA ILE A 41 2.86 6.14 -0.68
C ILE A 41 3.33 7.46 -1.30
N ILE A 42 3.62 8.45 -0.46
CA ILE A 42 4.21 9.73 -0.89
C ILE A 42 5.70 9.67 -0.53
N GLU A 43 6.57 9.79 -1.53
CA GLU A 43 8.02 9.61 -1.37
C GLU A 43 8.64 10.61 -0.39
N GLU A 44 8.12 11.83 -0.34
CA GLU A 44 8.55 12.89 0.59
C GLU A 44 8.37 12.50 2.07
N GLY A 45 7.44 11.57 2.36
CA GLY A 45 7.22 11.04 3.70
C GLY A 45 8.12 9.86 4.07
N LEU A 46 9.13 9.54 3.25
CA LEU A 46 10.04 8.42 3.47
C LEU A 46 11.47 8.90 3.80
N ASP A 47 12.20 8.09 4.56
CA ASP A 47 13.63 8.29 4.83
C ASP A 47 14.53 8.08 3.59
N GLY A 48 13.97 7.52 2.52
CA GLY A 48 14.59 7.38 1.21
C GLY A 48 13.70 6.61 0.23
N PRO A 49 14.01 6.67 -1.07
CA PRO A 49 13.16 6.06 -2.10
C PRO A 49 13.38 4.54 -2.26
N ILE A 50 14.44 3.98 -1.68
CA ILE A 50 14.86 2.60 -1.98
C ILE A 50 13.78 1.58 -1.62
N ILE A 51 13.05 1.80 -0.53
CA ILE A 51 11.98 0.92 -0.06
C ILE A 51 10.85 0.76 -1.10
N LEU A 52 10.67 1.73 -2.02
CA LEU A 52 9.66 1.66 -3.08
C LEU A 52 9.94 0.53 -4.09
N ASN A 53 11.18 0.02 -4.17
CA ASN A 53 11.52 -1.10 -5.05
C ASN A 53 10.89 -2.43 -4.62
N ASP A 54 10.46 -2.54 -3.36
CA ASP A 54 9.77 -3.73 -2.84
C ASP A 54 8.31 -3.79 -3.32
N PHE A 55 7.79 -2.71 -3.91
CA PHE A 55 6.38 -2.58 -4.27
C PHE A 55 6.16 -2.73 -5.77
N LYS A 56 5.06 -3.37 -6.15
CA LYS A 56 4.57 -3.32 -7.55
C LYS A 56 3.85 -2.00 -7.79
N VAL A 57 4.59 -0.99 -8.26
CA VAL A 57 4.02 0.31 -8.66
C VAL A 57 3.16 0.14 -9.91
N TYR A 58 1.91 0.61 -9.88
CA TYR A 58 1.00 0.57 -11.03
C TYR A 58 0.60 1.97 -11.55
N ARG A 59 0.85 3.02 -10.77
CA ARG A 59 0.67 4.41 -11.20
C ARG A 59 1.56 5.33 -10.37
N VAL A 60 2.06 6.38 -10.99
CA VAL A 60 2.71 7.51 -10.31
C VAL A 60 1.98 8.79 -10.68
N ARG A 61 1.76 9.66 -9.71
CA ARG A 61 1.37 11.06 -9.93
C ARG A 61 2.43 11.96 -9.34
N ILE A 62 2.81 12.99 -10.10
CA ILE A 62 3.76 14.00 -9.66
C ILE A 62 3.02 15.34 -9.73
N THR A 63 3.00 16.09 -8.63
CA THR A 63 2.38 17.42 -8.63
C THR A 63 3.27 18.44 -9.33
N GLU A 64 2.73 19.63 -9.60
CA GLU A 64 3.55 20.78 -9.94
C GLU A 64 4.50 21.13 -8.78
N TYR A 65 5.59 21.83 -9.11
CA TYR A 65 6.52 22.36 -8.13
C TYR A 65 5.96 23.61 -7.46
N GLY A 66 6.28 23.83 -6.18
CA GLY A 66 5.81 24.97 -5.40
C GLY A 66 4.62 24.64 -4.50
N VAL A 67 4.23 23.36 -4.40
CA VAL A 67 3.26 22.92 -3.40
C VAL A 67 3.95 22.79 -2.03
N PRO A 68 3.27 23.10 -0.92
CA PRO A 68 3.76 22.77 0.41
C PRO A 68 4.04 21.27 0.52
N ILE A 69 5.21 20.90 1.04
CA ILE A 69 5.58 19.51 1.29
C ILE A 69 5.64 19.18 2.78
N ASP A 70 5.46 20.19 3.64
CA ASP A 70 5.31 20.05 5.08
C ASP A 70 4.65 21.31 5.65
N TYR A 71 4.45 21.33 6.97
CA TYR A 71 3.92 22.47 7.71
C TYR A 71 4.98 23.45 8.21
N GLU A 72 6.25 23.27 7.82
CA GLU A 72 7.37 24.16 8.17
C GLU A 72 7.61 25.23 7.10
N GLY A 73 6.85 25.17 6.01
CA GLY A 73 6.90 26.13 4.90
C GLY A 73 7.84 25.71 3.78
N ASN A 74 8.34 24.46 3.79
CA ASN A 74 9.09 23.95 2.66
C ASN A 74 8.16 23.70 1.48
N VAL A 75 8.66 23.99 0.28
CA VAL A 75 7.92 23.81 -0.97
C VAL A 75 8.67 22.86 -1.90
N GLY A 76 7.90 22.11 -2.68
CA GLY A 76 8.43 21.07 -3.54
C GLY A 76 7.36 20.54 -4.48
N ARG A 77 7.40 19.22 -4.72
CA ARG A 77 6.38 18.47 -5.45
C ARG A 77 6.14 17.16 -4.71
N TRP A 78 4.93 16.63 -4.75
CA TRP A 78 4.67 15.30 -4.22
C TRP A 78 4.87 14.25 -5.30
N ARG A 79 5.59 13.18 -4.97
CA ARG A 79 5.72 11.97 -5.79
C ARG A 79 4.85 10.88 -5.16
N ILE A 80 3.65 10.75 -5.71
CA ILE A 80 2.59 9.89 -5.19
C ILE A 80 2.60 8.57 -5.96
N TYR A 81 3.02 7.49 -5.29
CA TYR A 81 3.08 6.15 -5.83
C TYR A 81 1.84 5.37 -5.43
N TYR A 82 1.18 4.80 -6.43
CA TYR A 82 0.10 3.85 -6.24
C TYR A 82 0.64 2.45 -6.45
N VAL A 83 0.50 1.60 -5.43
CA VAL A 83 1.22 0.33 -5.33
C VAL A 83 0.29 -0.86 -5.12
N ARG A 84 0.74 -2.03 -5.53
CA ARG A 84 0.25 -3.33 -5.07
C ARG A 84 1.30 -3.97 -4.17
N CYS A 85 0.85 -4.55 -3.06
CA CYS A 85 1.75 -5.17 -2.09
C CYS A 85 1.13 -6.30 -1.27
N THR A 86 2.00 -7.02 -0.58
CA THR A 86 1.70 -7.98 0.48
C THR A 86 1.61 -7.29 1.84
N ARG A 87 1.10 -8.01 2.86
CA ARG A 87 1.07 -7.49 4.24
C ARG A 87 2.49 -7.33 4.82
N ASP A 88 3.42 -8.16 4.41
CA ASP A 88 4.80 -8.12 4.91
C ASP A 88 5.56 -6.90 4.38
N GLU A 89 5.36 -6.54 3.11
CA GLU A 89 5.89 -5.29 2.53
C GLU A 89 5.34 -4.05 3.25
N ILE A 90 4.04 -4.05 3.62
CA ILE A 90 3.44 -2.97 4.43
C ILE A 90 4.13 -2.88 5.79
N ASN A 91 4.40 -4.01 6.45
CA ASN A 91 5.08 -4.01 7.75
C ASN A 91 6.52 -3.52 7.62
N ASN A 92 7.23 -3.89 6.54
CA ASN A 92 8.59 -3.43 6.27
C ASN A 92 8.67 -1.92 6.01
N LEU A 93 7.65 -1.34 5.35
CA LEU A 93 7.58 0.09 5.09
C LEU A 93 7.57 0.94 6.38
N GLN A 94 7.04 0.42 7.48
CA GLN A 94 6.78 1.19 8.70
C GLN A 94 8.02 1.97 9.17
N SER A 95 9.18 1.32 9.23
CA SER A 95 10.43 1.92 9.72
C SER A 95 11.01 2.98 8.78
N HIS A 96 10.50 3.08 7.55
CA HIS A 96 10.93 4.05 6.56
C HIS A 96 10.05 5.30 6.53
N ILE A 97 8.90 5.30 7.21
CA ILE A 97 8.02 6.46 7.27
C ILE A 97 8.60 7.50 8.23
N LEU A 98 8.62 8.76 7.81
CA LEU A 98 9.02 9.89 8.65
C LEU A 98 7.90 10.28 9.61
N LYS A 99 8.25 10.82 10.77
CA LYS A 99 7.26 11.35 11.72
C LYS A 99 6.45 12.47 11.07
N GLY A 100 5.13 12.49 11.32
CA GLY A 100 4.23 13.47 10.69
C GLY A 100 3.80 13.08 9.28
N TRP A 101 4.07 11.84 8.86
CA TRP A 101 3.61 11.26 7.61
C TRP A 101 2.93 9.92 7.85
N TYR A 102 2.14 9.50 6.87
CA TYR A 102 1.57 8.16 6.83
C TYR A 102 1.51 7.63 5.39
N ALA A 103 1.38 6.32 5.29
CA ALA A 103 0.93 5.64 4.08
C ALA A 103 -0.34 4.86 4.40
N HIS A 104 -1.21 4.66 3.43
CA HIS A 104 -2.42 3.85 3.64
C HIS A 104 -2.62 2.85 2.52
N PHE A 105 -3.18 1.71 2.91
CA PHE A 105 -3.39 0.54 2.07
C PHE A 105 -4.80 0.02 2.25
N TRP A 106 -5.45 -0.47 1.21
CA TRP A 106 -6.80 -1.02 1.31
C TRP A 106 -6.97 -2.32 0.52
N LYS A 107 -7.80 -3.21 1.07
CA LYS A 107 -8.19 -4.51 0.50
C LYS A 107 -9.57 -4.88 1.03
N GLY A 108 -10.53 -5.05 0.13
CA GLY A 108 -11.92 -5.32 0.51
C GLY A 108 -12.51 -4.19 1.37
N ASP A 109 -12.99 -4.56 2.55
CA ASP A 109 -13.60 -3.69 3.57
C ASP A 109 -12.60 -3.13 4.58
N LYS A 110 -11.29 -3.32 4.37
CA LYS A 110 -10.23 -2.92 5.30
C LYS A 110 -9.33 -1.85 4.73
N ILE A 111 -8.87 -0.96 5.61
CA ILE A 111 -7.75 -0.05 5.39
C ILE A 111 -6.70 -0.32 6.46
N ILE A 112 -5.43 -0.32 6.08
CA ILE A 112 -4.29 -0.24 6.97
C ILE A 112 -3.71 1.16 6.84
N VAL A 113 -3.65 1.90 7.94
CA VAL A 113 -2.91 3.16 8.05
C VAL A 113 -1.57 2.86 8.72
N VAL A 114 -0.48 3.33 8.13
CA VAL A 114 0.89 3.07 8.58
C VAL A 114 1.52 4.40 8.94
N TYR A 115 1.81 4.58 10.23
CA TYR A 115 2.68 5.63 10.75
C TYR A 115 4.05 5.03 11.07
N CYS A 116 5.05 5.88 11.29
CA CYS A 116 6.41 5.44 11.59
C CYS A 116 6.54 4.53 12.83
N ASP A 117 5.61 4.64 13.77
CA ASP A 117 5.63 3.98 15.08
C ASP A 117 4.44 3.04 15.31
N LYS A 118 3.36 3.16 14.54
CA LYS A 118 2.15 2.34 14.72
C LYS A 118 1.39 2.06 13.41
N LEU A 119 0.74 0.90 13.36
CA LEU A 119 -0.23 0.55 12.32
C LEU A 119 -1.63 0.45 12.90
N PHE A 120 -2.62 0.88 12.11
CA PHE A 120 -4.03 0.75 12.43
C PHE A 120 -4.74 -0.01 11.32
N GLU A 121 -5.53 -1.03 11.68
CA GLU A 121 -6.43 -1.70 10.75
C GLU A 121 -7.87 -1.26 11.03
N ILE A 122 -8.46 -0.55 10.09
CA ILE A 122 -9.78 0.10 10.22
C ILE A 122 -10.72 -0.40 9.12
N LYS A 123 -12.02 -0.21 9.31
CA LYS A 123 -13.02 -0.60 8.31
C LYS A 123 -13.19 0.52 7.30
N ARG A 124 -13.00 0.22 6.01
CA ARG A 124 -13.07 1.15 4.88
C ARG A 124 -14.39 1.94 4.83
N TYR A 125 -15.49 1.29 5.19
CA TYR A 125 -16.85 1.85 5.06
C TYR A 125 -17.49 2.25 6.38
N ASP A 126 -16.75 2.18 7.50
CA ASP A 126 -17.25 2.51 8.83
C ASP A 126 -16.26 3.44 9.54
N LYS A 127 -16.49 4.76 9.38
CA LYS A 127 -15.65 5.83 9.93
C LYS A 127 -15.58 5.83 11.45
N SER A 128 -16.50 5.18 12.16
CA SER A 128 -16.41 5.08 13.62
C SER A 128 -15.17 4.30 14.07
N THR A 129 -14.62 3.46 13.19
CA THR A 129 -13.40 2.68 13.45
C THR A 129 -12.11 3.47 13.19
N TRP A 130 -12.20 4.71 12.68
CA TRP A 130 -11.04 5.49 12.24
C TRP A 130 -10.43 6.33 13.36
N HIS A 131 -11.19 6.57 14.42
CA HIS A 131 -10.88 7.52 15.48
C HIS A 131 -9.44 7.40 16.02
N GLU A 132 -9.02 6.20 16.43
CA GLU A 132 -7.66 6.02 16.97
C GLU A 132 -6.56 6.30 15.94
N ALA A 133 -6.80 5.98 14.66
CA ALA A 133 -5.84 6.24 13.60
C ALA A 133 -5.74 7.75 13.31
N VAL A 134 -6.86 8.46 13.36
CA VAL A 134 -6.93 9.92 13.16
C VAL A 134 -6.24 10.64 14.31
N GLU A 135 -6.63 10.34 15.56
CA GLU A 135 -6.02 10.97 16.75
C GLU A 135 -4.50 10.76 16.81
N HIS A 136 -4.02 9.58 16.38
CA HIS A 136 -2.59 9.31 16.32
C HIS A 136 -1.88 10.17 15.26
N GLY A 137 -2.50 10.39 14.10
CA GLY A 137 -1.98 11.28 13.06
C GLY A 137 -1.95 12.74 13.52
N GLU A 138 -3.02 13.21 14.14
CA GLU A 138 -3.10 14.56 14.72
C GLU A 138 -2.03 14.79 15.78
N ALA A 139 -1.79 13.80 16.65
CA ALA A 139 -0.72 13.86 17.65
C ALA A 139 0.69 13.92 17.05
N GLN A 140 0.86 13.52 15.78
CA GLN A 140 2.10 13.68 15.01
C GLN A 140 2.18 14.99 14.22
N GLY A 141 1.14 15.83 14.28
CA GLY A 141 1.08 17.13 13.61
C GLY A 141 0.41 17.11 12.23
N ILE A 142 -0.27 16.02 11.86
CA ILE A 142 -1.01 15.92 10.61
C ILE A 142 -2.40 16.55 10.78
N PRO A 143 -2.81 17.54 9.97
CA PRO A 143 -4.14 18.12 10.00
C PRO A 143 -5.23 17.07 9.79
N GLU A 144 -6.30 17.16 10.58
CA GLU A 144 -7.45 16.26 10.51
C GLU A 144 -8.01 16.12 9.08
N ASN A 145 -8.03 17.21 8.32
CA ASN A 145 -8.57 17.24 6.95
C ASN A 145 -7.72 16.44 5.94
N GLU A 146 -6.51 16.03 6.30
CA GLU A 146 -5.63 15.17 5.48
C GLU A 146 -5.68 13.69 5.91
N LEU A 147 -6.40 13.37 6.98
CA LEU A 147 -6.56 12.02 7.53
C LEU A 147 -7.85 11.35 7.01
N ASP A 148 -8.14 11.50 5.72
CA ASP A 148 -9.35 11.00 5.06
C ASP A 148 -9.17 9.67 4.31
N PHE A 149 -7.94 9.12 4.29
CA PHE A 149 -7.54 7.81 3.77
C PHE A 149 -8.23 7.41 2.44
N PRO A 150 -8.06 8.19 1.37
CA PRO A 150 -8.83 8.04 0.14
C PRO A 150 -8.54 6.70 -0.53
N THR A 151 -9.59 6.02 -0.95
CA THR A 151 -9.51 4.75 -1.68
C THR A 151 -10.08 4.93 -3.08
N ASP A 152 -9.81 4.00 -3.99
CA ASP A 152 -10.24 4.08 -5.39
C ASP A 152 -11.74 3.89 -5.61
#